data_AF-A0A392VLH6-F1
#
_entry.id   AF-A0A392VLH6-F1
#
_cell.length_a   1.000
_cell.length_b   1.000
_cell.length_c   1.000
_cell.angle_alpha   90.00
_cell.angle_beta   90.00
_cell.angle_gamma   90.00
#
_symmetry.space_group_name_H-M   'P 1'
#
loop_
_entity.id
_entity.type
_entity.pdbx_description
1 polymer ?
#
loop_
_entity_poly.entity_id
_entity_poly.type
_entity_poly.pdbx_seq_one_letter_code
_entity_poly.pdbx_strand_id
1 'polypeptide(L)' 'TIETLPLRIEGREMKKLRNKEVSSVKVVWGGPVGEYAIWELESKFRESYPELFSGNFLGRKFF' A
#
# COMPACT_ATOMS: atom_id res chain seq x y z
N THR A 1 0.14 5.84 21.65
CA THR A 1 -0.18 5.80 20.21
C THR A 1 0.49 4.59 19.63
N ILE A 2 -0.26 3.63 19.09
CA ILE A 2 0.36 2.47 18.43
C ILE A 2 0.96 3.00 17.12
N GLU A 3 2.28 3.10 17.06
CA GLU A 3 2.99 3.52 15.86
C GLU A 3 2.85 2.42 14.81
N THR A 4 1.99 2.64 13.82
CA THR A 4 1.88 1.77 12.65
C THR A 4 2.38 2.54 11.46
N LEU A 5 3.38 1.99 10.77
CA LEU A 5 3.97 2.61 9.60
C LEU A 5 3.77 1.69 8.40
N PRO A 6 3.33 2.22 7.25
CA PRO A 6 3.23 1.42 6.05
C PRO A 6 4.64 1.14 5.52
N LEU A 7 4.96 -0.14 5.39
CA LEU A 7 6.30 -0.60 5.03
C LEU A 7 6.45 -0.75 3.53
N ARG A 8 5.45 -1.33 2.86
CA ARG A 8 5.50 -1.61 1.41
C ARG A 8 4.12 -1.97 0.87
N ILE A 9 3.97 -1.84 -0.45
CA ILE A 9 2.83 -2.37 -1.18
C ILE A 9 3.20 -3.77 -1.65
N GLU A 10 2.46 -4.78 -1.20
CA GLU A 10 2.66 -6.19 -1.53
C GLU A 10 1.92 -6.58 -2.82
N GLY A 11 0.81 -5.92 -3.14
CA GLY A 11 0.01 -6.23 -4.30
C GLY A 11 -0.95 -5.12 -4.68
N ARG A 12 -1.49 -5.19 -5.90
CA ARG A 12 -2.53 -4.28 -6.39
C ARG A 12 -3.62 -5.09 -7.07
N GLU A 13 -4.87 -4.71 -6.82
CA GLU A 13 -6.03 -5.30 -7.45
C GLU A 13 -6.93 -4.18 -7.98
N MET A 14 -7.42 -4.34 -9.20
CA MET A 14 -8.40 -3.43 -9.78
C MET A 14 -9.71 -4.15 -9.98
N LYS A 15 -10.74 -3.73 -9.26
CA LYS A 15 -12.08 -4.27 -9.35
C LYS A 15 -12.91 -3.40 -10.27
N LYS A 16 -13.41 -4.01 -11.35
CA LYS A 16 -14.38 -3.37 -12.24
C LYS A 16 -15.78 -3.62 -11.70
N LEU A 17 -16.43 -2.55 -11.26
CA LEU A 17 -17.86 -2.55 -10.94
C LEU A 17 -18.64 -2.12 -12.19
N ARG A 18 -19.96 -2.32 -12.17
CA ARG A 18 -20.87 -2.06 -13.30
C ARG A 18 -20.71 -0.67 -13.92
N ASN A 19 -20.34 0.33 -13.12
CA ASN A 19 -20.31 1.74 -13.52
C ASN A 19 -18.97 2.43 -13.19
N LYS A 20 -18.02 1.75 -12.53
CA LYS A 20 -16.78 2.35 -12.07
C LYS A 20 -15.68 1.31 -11.88
N GLU A 21 -14.45 1.74 -12.01
CA GLU A 21 -13.29 0.95 -11.64
C GLU A 21 -12.78 1.42 -10.27
N VAL A 22 -12.42 0.47 -9.40
CA VAL A 22 -11.88 0.74 -8.08
C VAL A 22 -10.55 0.01 -7.95
N SER A 23 -9.47 0.76 -7.74
CA SER A 23 -8.14 0.21 -7.46
C SER A 23 -7.91 0.12 -5.95
N SER A 24 -7.38 -1.02 -5.53
CA SER A 24 -6.99 -1.30 -4.15
C SER A 24 -5.57 -1.83 -4.12
N VAL A 25 -4.82 -1.46 -3.09
CA VAL A 25 -3.46 -1.91 -2.85
C VAL A 25 -3.40 -2.70 -1.56
N LYS A 26 -2.70 -3.83 -1.58
CA LYS A 26 -2.38 -4.60 -0.38
C LYS A 26 -1.13 -3.98 0.24
N VAL A 27 -1.29 -3.35 1.40
CA VAL A 27 -0.24 -2.63 2.11
C VAL A 27 0.17 -3.45 3.33
N VAL A 28 1.48 -3.65 3.49
CA VAL A 28 2.05 -4.23 4.70
C VAL A 28 2.34 -3.10 5.69
N TRP A 29 1.81 -3.23 6.89
CA TRP A 29 2.01 -2.32 8.01
C TRP A 29 2.91 -2.97 9.04
N GLY A 30 3.90 -2.23 9.53
CA GLY A 30 4.70 -2.61 10.69
C GLY A 30 3.97 -2.18 11.95
N GLY A 31 3.69 -3.12 12.84
CA GLY A 31 3.11 -2.84 14.16
C GLY A 31 3.87 -3.54 15.29
N PRO A 32 3.45 -3.33 16.55
CA PRO A 32 4.15 -3.84 17.73
C PRO A 32 4.23 -5.37 17.80
N VAL A 33 3.29 -6.05 17.14
CA VAL A 33 3.14 -7.52 17.15
C VAL A 33 3.69 -8.14 15.87
N GLY A 34 4.23 -7.34 14.94
CA GLY A 34 4.80 -7.78 13.67
C GLY A 34 4.21 -7.08 12.46
N GLU A 35 4.47 -7.65 11.29
CA GLU A 35 3.92 -7.20 10.02
C GLU A 35 2.51 -7.76 9.80
N TYR A 36 1.59 -6.93 9.35
CA TYR A 36 0.26 -7.35 8.91
C TYR A 36 -0.13 -6.63 7.62
N ALA A 37 -0.98 -7.25 6.80
CA ALA A 37 -1.36 -6.70 5.50
C ALA A 37 -2.84 -6.32 5.46
N ILE A 38 -3.15 -5.13 4.93
CA ILE A 38 -4.51 -4.60 4.76
C ILE A 38 -4.70 -4.15 3.32
N TRP A 39 -5.93 -4.32 2.79
CA TRP A 39 -6.34 -3.75 1.51
C TRP A 39 -6.84 -2.32 1.69
N GLU A 40 -6.17 -1.36 1.06
CA GLU A 40 -6.51 0.06 1.10
C GLU A 40 -6.83 0.57 -0.30
N LEU A 41 -7.61 1.66 -0.38
CA LEU A 41 -7.91 2.30 -1.66
C LEU A 41 -6.66 2.94 -2.24
N GLU A 42 -6.32 2.60 -3.48
CA GLU A 42 -5.10 3.08 -4.12
C GLU A 42 -5.05 4.61 -4.19
N SER A 43 -6.15 5.26 -4.59
CA SER A 43 -6.21 6.72 -4.73
C SER A 43 -5.88 7.43 -3.42
N LYS A 44 -6.55 7.05 -2.33
CA LYS A 44 -6.36 7.65 -1.00
C LYS A 44 -4.96 7.34 -0.46
N PHE A 45 -4.50 6.11 -0.66
CA PHE A 45 -3.21 5.67 -0.15
C PHE A 45 -2.05 6.33 -0.90
N ARG A 46 -2.20 6.57 -2.20
CA ARG A 46 -1.24 7.30 -3.04
C ARG A 46 -1.15 8.78 -2.68
N GLU A 47 -2.25 9.40 -2.25
CA GLU A 47 -2.22 10.77 -1.72
C GLU A 47 -1.50 10.85 -0.37
N SER A 48 -1.67 9.83 0.47
CA SER A 48 -1.09 9.81 1.84
C SER A 48 0.38 9.39 1.86
N TYR A 49 0.75 8.42 1.02
CA TYR A 49 2.08 7.79 0.99
C TYR A 49 2.58 7.62 -0.46
N PRO A 50 2.75 8.72 -1.22
CA PRO A 50 3.17 8.68 -2.63
C PRO A 50 4.54 8.02 -2.84
N GLU A 51 5.41 8.04 -1.84
CA GLU A 51 6.74 7.43 -1.86
C GLU A 51 6.68 5.91 -2.05
N LEU A 52 5.66 5.24 -1.52
CA LEU A 52 5.46 3.79 -1.65
C LEU A 52 5.13 3.37 -3.08
N PHE A 53 4.63 4.30 -3.89
CA PHE A 53 4.27 4.07 -5.29
C PHE A 53 5.40 4.42 -6.27
N SER A 54 6.42 5.16 -5.81
CA SER A 54 7.43 5.76 -6.67
C SER A 54 8.60 4.82 -7.01
N GLY A 55 8.55 3.54 -6.59
CA GLY A 55 9.57 2.51 -6.92
C GLY A 55 10.95 2.74 -6.32
N ASN A 56 11.19 3.92 -5.75
CA ASN A 56 12.45 4.35 -5.15
C ASN A 56 12.35 4.28 -3.62
N PHE A 57 12.08 3.09 -3.09
CA PHE A 57 12.49 2.82 -1.72
C PHE A 57 14.02 2.91 -1.67
N LEU A 58 14.52 3.95 -1.02
CA LEU A 58 15.91 4.28 -0.77
C LEU A 58 16.83 3.03 -0.82
N GLY A 59 17.46 2.80 -1.97
CA GLY A 59 18.60 1.89 -2.12
C GLY A 59 18.33 0.39 -2.27
N ARG A 60 17.10 -0.11 -2.40
CA ARG A 60 16.87 -1.55 -2.67
C ARG A 60 16.01 -1.79 -3.90
N LYS A 61 16.73 -2.02 -5.00
CA LYS A 61 16.21 -2.54 -6.27
C LYS A 61 15.81 -3.99 -6.05
N PHE A 62 14.52 -4.25 -5.87
CA PHE A 62 13.98 -5.60 -5.96
C PHE A 62 13.80 -5.90 -7.45
N PHE A 63 14.78 -6.60 -8.01
CA PHE A 63 14.74 -7.20 -9.35
C PHE A 63 13.90 -8.47 -9.31
#